data_AF-A0A955T6E8-F1
#
_entry.id   AF-A0A955T6E8-F1
#
_cell.length_a   1.000
_cell.length_b   1.000
_cell.length_c   1.000
_cell.angle_alpha   90.00
_cell.angle_beta   90.00
_cell.angle_gamma   90.00
#
_symmetry.space_group_name_H-M   'P 1'
#
loop_
_entity.id
_entity.type
_entity.pdbx_description
1 polymer ?
#
loop_
_entity_poly.entity_id
_entity_poly.type
_entity_poly.pdbx_seq_one_letter_code
_entity_poly.pdbx_strand_id
1 'polypeptide(L)'
;LKEGWIKRVLAGLNLFDQRIDVSDPTAPIATYSDVIQELGPRFEGVVALNCTPDYVNELGLIEAYESVLIRAMEYTIDAVPPETNESVDQALELMSGRLAEFYSLLGDEAYSDAIDPTIALSGDINEVNASSMYSFKDQVPNLLAEELGLLRGTSKMDVGDITIPREIEPLVTHIYNRLPWNFTLGDGQTTYVQNYNILDVNGDGTIDAVDALFRYPQGHGDSWGHYVRALRYYYDLLRHPVFEWSNQSEAVNVNGRAVAVNYQHERAFAELAAKKAEAAQNLVEATYRSYWVDDPEAIWQGYRDSNEERAWGVSEWGRRAASGAYFDWVVANSVIPATDTAPEHEGTIERVDRTTTVDLLTLADTLPAIQSKIDQADHGANPLGLDNDVVSFAIDRNALDDGKTHFEQMQDKAVRALQNGQVMFNYANQASQRLRNHQEVVYDFGRNVLEQDLAWTDRLIQLFGTPYTDDIGTGKTYPEDYDGPDLYHYDYVDVSPLYEQDADEVLDFTIEILDDGLMLQRIADARQAGNTDILSNDALGEELESLFEYELDDLNPEEDDVSREIEVSFSGRGLGLVKPETFVGRRRSFGQLQFDRADLLVKYGKMLKSLDEYNEYLYAVNQEYEHLV
;
A
#
# COMPACT_ATOMS: atom_id res chain seq x y z
N LEU A 1 23.39 2.79 18.91
CA LEU A 1 22.53 1.62 19.22
C LEU A 1 22.17 1.01 17.88
N LYS A 2 22.41 -0.30 17.65
CA LYS A 2 21.94 -0.94 16.42
C LYS A 2 20.45 -1.24 16.60
N GLU A 3 19.63 -0.69 15.71
CA GLU A 3 18.17 -0.84 15.73
C GLU A 3 17.78 -2.30 15.48
N GLY A 4 16.72 -2.77 16.16
CA GLY A 4 16.19 -4.13 15.98
C GLY A 4 15.63 -4.34 14.57
N TRP A 5 15.68 -5.57 14.05
CA TRP A 5 15.28 -5.83 12.66
C TRP A 5 13.81 -5.53 12.37
N ILE A 6 12.89 -5.76 13.34
CA ILE A 6 11.48 -5.39 13.23
C ILE A 6 11.34 -3.87 13.02
N LYS A 7 12.05 -3.06 13.81
CA LYS A 7 12.00 -1.59 13.67
C LYS A 7 12.55 -1.12 12.32
N ARG A 8 13.58 -1.79 11.78
CA ARG A 8 14.07 -1.54 10.42
C ARG A 8 13.04 -1.90 9.34
N VAL A 9 12.33 -3.02 9.49
CA VAL A 9 11.23 -3.39 8.57
C VAL A 9 10.13 -2.33 8.61
N LEU A 10 9.74 -1.88 9.80
CA LEU A 10 8.73 -0.83 9.96
C LEU A 10 9.19 0.51 9.36
N ALA A 11 10.48 0.82 9.43
CA ALA A 11 11.04 2.01 8.79
C ALA A 11 11.04 1.90 7.27
N GLY A 12 11.42 0.74 6.70
CA GLY A 12 11.52 0.55 5.25
C GLY A 12 10.20 0.24 4.53
N LEU A 13 9.24 -0.41 5.21
CA LEU A 13 7.92 -0.76 4.66
C LEU A 13 6.82 0.04 5.35
N ASN A 14 6.89 1.38 5.30
CA ASN A 14 5.87 2.24 5.90
C ASN A 14 4.81 2.71 4.87
N LEU A 15 3.84 3.50 5.33
CA LEU A 15 2.70 3.99 4.54
C LEU A 15 2.99 5.23 3.67
N PHE A 16 4.23 5.72 3.67
CA PHE A 16 4.58 7.04 3.13
C PHE A 16 5.77 7.01 2.18
N ASP A 17 6.78 6.22 2.51
CA ASP A 17 8.02 6.14 1.77
C ASP A 17 7.93 5.10 0.65
N GLN A 18 8.73 5.31 -0.39
CA GLN A 18 8.96 4.27 -1.40
C GLN A 18 9.56 3.04 -0.72
N ARG A 19 9.03 1.87 -1.07
CA ARG A 19 9.48 0.59 -0.47
C ARG A 19 10.82 0.12 -1.00
N ILE A 20 11.26 0.72 -2.11
CA ILE A 20 12.51 0.41 -2.81
C ILE A 20 13.33 1.70 -2.83
N ASP A 21 14.65 1.54 -2.73
CA ASP A 21 15.56 2.66 -2.87
C ASP A 21 15.47 3.23 -4.29
N VAL A 22 15.33 4.55 -4.38
CA VAL A 22 15.21 5.29 -5.65
C VAL A 22 16.53 5.35 -6.42
N SER A 23 17.63 4.86 -5.82
CA SER A 23 18.92 4.68 -6.49
C SER A 23 18.92 3.56 -7.52
N ASP A 24 18.04 2.56 -7.41
CA ASP A 24 17.90 1.49 -8.40
C ASP A 24 17.19 2.03 -9.67
N PRO A 25 17.89 2.19 -10.81
CA PRO A 25 17.33 2.75 -12.02
C PRO A 25 16.35 1.82 -12.73
N THR A 26 16.18 0.58 -12.23
CA THR A 26 15.25 -0.41 -12.75
C THR A 26 14.00 -0.58 -11.88
N ALA A 27 13.96 0.06 -10.71
CA ALA A 27 12.83 -0.02 -9.79
C ALA A 27 11.67 0.90 -10.24
N PRO A 28 10.45 0.36 -10.47
CA PRO A 28 9.31 1.21 -10.76
C PRO A 28 8.92 2.02 -9.53
N ILE A 29 8.61 3.30 -9.75
CA ILE A 29 8.12 4.19 -8.69
C ILE A 29 6.71 3.76 -8.30
N ALA A 30 6.51 3.43 -7.03
CA ALA A 30 5.20 3.16 -6.49
C ALA A 30 4.37 4.46 -6.45
N THR A 31 3.24 4.50 -7.15
CA THR A 31 2.30 5.63 -7.11
C THR A 31 1.10 5.36 -6.21
N TYR A 32 1.25 4.43 -5.26
CA TYR A 32 0.22 4.19 -4.25
C TYR A 32 -0.04 5.48 -3.48
N SER A 33 -1.31 5.70 -3.17
CA SER A 33 -1.78 6.97 -2.63
C SER A 33 -3.02 6.83 -1.75
N ASP A 34 -3.55 5.61 -1.66
CA ASP A 34 -4.65 5.22 -0.82
C ASP A 34 -4.16 4.16 0.16
N VAL A 35 -4.31 4.43 1.46
CA VAL A 35 -3.84 3.53 2.51
C VAL A 35 -4.51 2.16 2.37
N ILE A 36 -5.78 2.10 2.01
CA ILE A 36 -6.52 0.84 1.85
C ILE A 36 -5.91 -0.04 0.75
N GLN A 37 -5.46 0.58 -0.33
CA GLN A 37 -4.75 -0.10 -1.41
C GLN A 37 -3.40 -0.65 -0.94
N GLU A 38 -2.61 0.15 -0.21
CA GLU A 38 -1.30 -0.27 0.28
C GLU A 38 -1.35 -1.43 1.28
N LEU A 39 -2.41 -1.50 2.10
CA LEU A 39 -2.63 -2.61 3.02
C LEU A 39 -2.70 -3.95 2.29
N GLY A 40 -3.23 -3.93 1.06
CA GLY A 40 -3.26 -5.09 0.17
C GLY A 40 -4.26 -6.16 0.60
N PRO A 41 -4.16 -7.35 -0.02
CA PRO A 41 -5.06 -8.45 0.26
C PRO A 41 -4.90 -8.96 1.69
N ARG A 42 -5.87 -9.77 2.12
CA ARG A 42 -5.76 -10.46 3.41
C ARG A 42 -4.64 -11.50 3.38
N PHE A 43 -3.96 -11.67 4.51
CA PHE A 43 -2.97 -12.72 4.72
C PHE A 43 -3.54 -14.13 4.49
N GLU A 44 -3.02 -14.81 3.47
CA GLU A 44 -3.31 -16.22 3.15
C GLU A 44 -2.19 -17.19 3.59
N GLY A 45 -0.99 -16.67 3.80
CA GLY A 45 0.17 -17.48 4.16
C GLY A 45 1.45 -16.66 4.16
N VAL A 46 2.49 -17.24 4.76
CA VAL A 46 3.80 -16.59 4.85
C VAL A 46 4.35 -16.35 3.44
N VAL A 47 4.64 -15.08 3.15
CA VAL A 47 5.21 -14.65 1.89
C VAL A 47 6.75 -14.66 1.94
N ALA A 48 7.40 -14.68 0.79
CA ALA A 48 8.86 -14.63 0.73
C ALA A 48 9.34 -13.22 1.05
N LEU A 49 10.21 -13.06 2.05
CA LEU A 49 10.85 -11.76 2.32
C LEU A 49 12.06 -11.60 1.40
N ASN A 50 11.84 -11.09 0.19
CA ASN A 50 12.88 -10.72 -0.76
C ASN A 50 12.79 -9.22 -1.10
N CYS A 51 13.87 -8.65 -1.61
CA CYS A 51 13.96 -7.23 -1.92
C CYS A 51 13.88 -6.92 -3.43
N THR A 52 13.36 -7.84 -4.26
CA THR A 52 13.27 -7.55 -5.70
C THR A 52 12.21 -6.46 -5.93
N PRO A 53 12.52 -5.39 -6.69
CA PRO A 53 11.64 -4.25 -6.88
C PRO A 53 10.18 -4.61 -7.21
N ASP A 54 9.97 -5.41 -8.26
CA ASP A 54 8.62 -5.79 -8.71
C ASP A 54 7.83 -6.49 -7.60
N TYR A 55 8.47 -7.41 -6.89
CA TYR A 55 7.83 -8.17 -5.83
C TYR A 55 7.45 -7.31 -4.61
N VAL A 56 8.34 -6.41 -4.18
CA VAL A 56 8.11 -5.56 -3.00
C VAL A 56 7.01 -4.53 -3.24
N ASN A 57 6.90 -4.03 -4.48
CA ASN A 57 5.82 -3.14 -4.87
C ASN A 57 4.47 -3.88 -4.91
N GLU A 58 4.42 -5.09 -5.45
CA GLU A 58 3.18 -5.88 -5.51
C GLU A 58 2.69 -6.38 -4.14
N LEU A 59 3.58 -6.49 -3.14
CA LEU A 59 3.27 -7.09 -1.85
C LEU A 59 2.31 -6.24 -0.98
N GLY A 60 1.27 -6.83 -0.37
CA GLY A 60 0.44 -6.10 0.61
C GLY A 60 1.18 -5.86 1.93
N LEU A 61 0.98 -4.69 2.57
CA LEU A 61 1.59 -4.44 3.90
C LEU A 61 1.10 -5.44 4.95
N ILE A 62 -0.17 -5.85 4.92
CA ILE A 62 -0.70 -6.87 5.85
C ILE A 62 0.03 -8.19 5.66
N GLU A 63 0.25 -8.62 4.41
CA GLU A 63 0.94 -9.87 4.11
C GLU A 63 2.40 -9.84 4.58
N ALA A 64 3.10 -8.75 4.31
CA ALA A 64 4.47 -8.53 4.74
C ALA A 64 4.60 -8.54 6.26
N TYR A 65 3.76 -7.75 6.95
CA TYR A 65 3.85 -7.58 8.40
C TYR A 65 3.43 -8.84 9.16
N GLU A 66 2.40 -9.56 8.72
CA GLU A 66 2.03 -10.84 9.32
C GLU A 66 3.13 -11.89 9.13
N SER A 67 3.75 -11.95 7.95
CA SER A 67 4.88 -12.84 7.69
C SER A 67 6.06 -12.53 8.61
N VAL A 68 6.34 -11.25 8.83
CA VAL A 68 7.37 -10.77 9.75
C VAL A 68 7.03 -11.13 11.20
N LEU A 69 5.78 -10.93 11.63
CA LEU A 69 5.33 -11.27 13.00
C LEU A 69 5.46 -12.77 13.26
N ILE A 70 4.97 -13.62 12.35
CA ILE A 70 5.08 -15.08 12.46
C ILE A 70 6.55 -15.47 12.57
N ARG A 71 7.41 -14.92 11.71
CA ARG A 71 8.85 -15.22 11.72
C ARG A 71 9.53 -14.76 13.01
N ALA A 72 9.11 -13.60 13.54
CA ALA A 72 9.59 -13.10 14.82
C ALA A 72 9.22 -14.06 15.96
N MET A 73 7.97 -14.50 16.02
CA MET A 73 7.49 -15.45 17.04
C MET A 73 8.26 -16.78 16.97
N GLU A 74 8.45 -17.35 15.78
CA GLU A 74 9.24 -18.57 15.55
C GLU A 74 10.68 -18.48 16.10
N TYR A 75 11.30 -17.31 16.00
CA TYR A 75 12.67 -17.10 16.49
C TYR A 75 12.76 -16.72 17.97
N THR A 76 11.63 -16.49 18.63
CA THR A 76 11.58 -15.95 20.00
C THR A 76 10.68 -16.81 20.89
N ILE A 77 9.42 -16.43 21.04
CA ILE A 77 8.49 -17.02 21.99
C ILE A 77 8.07 -18.45 21.62
N ASP A 78 8.08 -18.81 20.33
CA ASP A 78 7.82 -20.17 19.84
C ASP A 78 9.11 -21.01 19.66
N ALA A 79 10.28 -20.42 19.89
CA ALA A 79 11.55 -21.13 19.76
C ALA A 79 11.70 -22.24 20.82
N VAL A 80 12.67 -23.14 20.60
CA VAL A 80 12.97 -24.23 21.55
C VAL A 80 14.45 -24.18 21.95
N PRO A 81 14.80 -23.73 23.17
CA PRO A 81 13.91 -23.18 24.19
C PRO A 81 13.31 -21.82 23.79
N PRO A 82 12.17 -21.41 24.37
CA PRO A 82 11.58 -20.10 24.09
C PRO A 82 12.48 -19.00 24.63
N GLU A 83 12.69 -17.97 23.82
CA GLU A 83 13.48 -16.78 24.16
C GLU A 83 12.56 -15.57 24.26
N THR A 84 12.44 -15.02 25.47
CA THR A 84 11.65 -13.83 25.76
C THR A 84 12.41 -12.94 26.74
N ASN A 85 12.28 -11.64 26.54
CA ASN A 85 12.65 -10.58 27.44
C ASN A 85 11.86 -9.33 27.05
N GLU A 86 11.96 -8.29 27.86
CA GLU A 86 11.29 -7.00 27.64
C GLU A 86 11.48 -6.44 26.22
N SER A 87 12.69 -6.51 25.65
CA SER A 87 12.93 -6.00 24.29
C SER A 87 12.33 -6.88 23.19
N VAL A 88 12.22 -8.19 23.42
CA VAL A 88 11.55 -9.12 22.51
C VAL A 88 10.04 -8.89 22.55
N ASP A 89 9.47 -8.83 23.75
CA ASP A 89 8.04 -8.65 23.94
C ASP A 89 7.58 -7.31 23.35
N GLN A 90 8.34 -6.22 23.57
CA GLN A 90 8.10 -4.92 22.94
C GLN A 90 8.13 -4.98 21.41
N ALA A 91 9.08 -5.71 20.81
CA ALA A 91 9.17 -5.80 19.37
C ALA A 91 7.99 -6.57 18.75
N LEU A 92 7.51 -7.61 19.44
CA LEU A 92 6.31 -8.35 19.05
C LEU A 92 5.04 -7.52 19.21
N GLU A 93 4.95 -6.76 20.31
CA GLU A 93 3.84 -5.85 20.59
C GLU A 93 3.77 -4.72 19.56
N LEU A 94 4.90 -4.15 19.18
CA LEU A 94 5.01 -3.12 18.16
C LEU A 94 4.49 -3.62 16.80
N MET A 95 4.94 -4.78 16.35
CA MET A 95 4.48 -5.36 15.08
C MET A 95 2.99 -5.74 15.14
N SER A 96 2.55 -6.32 16.25
CA SER A 96 1.13 -6.63 16.51
C SER A 96 0.26 -5.39 16.52
N GLY A 97 0.75 -4.29 17.09
CA GLY A 97 0.05 -3.01 17.14
C GLY A 97 -0.08 -2.36 15.76
N ARG A 98 0.95 -2.44 14.92
CA ARG A 98 0.88 -1.96 13.53
C ARG A 98 -0.14 -2.75 12.71
N LEU A 99 -0.15 -4.07 12.86
CA LEU A 99 -1.20 -4.92 12.25
C LEU A 99 -2.59 -4.59 12.78
N ALA A 100 -2.73 -4.33 14.08
CA ALA A 100 -3.99 -3.90 14.67
C ALA A 100 -4.46 -2.56 14.10
N GLU A 101 -3.57 -1.61 13.85
CA GLU A 101 -3.89 -0.33 13.19
C GLU A 101 -4.35 -0.54 11.75
N PHE A 102 -3.67 -1.39 10.96
CA PHE A 102 -4.09 -1.71 9.60
C PHE A 102 -5.51 -2.27 9.54
N TYR A 103 -5.82 -3.23 10.41
CA TYR A 103 -7.17 -3.76 10.49
C TYR A 103 -8.18 -2.77 11.11
N SER A 104 -7.75 -1.86 11.99
CA SER A 104 -8.61 -0.78 12.47
C SER A 104 -9.01 0.17 11.35
N LEU A 105 -8.08 0.53 10.45
CA LEU A 105 -8.36 1.40 9.30
C LEU A 105 -9.39 0.77 8.36
N LEU A 106 -9.24 -0.52 8.05
CA LEU A 106 -10.22 -1.27 7.27
C LEU A 106 -11.58 -1.37 7.99
N GLY A 107 -11.57 -1.53 9.32
CA GLY A 107 -12.79 -1.54 10.13
C GLY A 107 -13.51 -0.19 10.15
N ASP A 108 -12.74 0.90 10.25
CA ASP A 108 -13.26 2.28 10.26
C ASP A 108 -13.86 2.67 8.91
N GLU A 109 -13.23 2.26 7.80
CA GLU A 109 -13.78 2.41 6.44
C GLU A 109 -15.12 1.67 6.31
N ALA A 110 -15.13 0.38 6.64
CA ALA A 110 -16.33 -0.46 6.60
C ALA A 110 -17.46 0.07 7.52
N TYR A 111 -17.10 0.58 8.70
CA TYR A 111 -18.07 1.12 9.65
C TYR A 111 -18.65 2.44 9.17
N SER A 112 -17.80 3.34 8.63
CA SER A 112 -18.23 4.60 8.04
C SER A 112 -19.24 4.37 6.91
N ASP A 113 -18.95 3.42 6.04
CA ASP A 113 -19.86 3.04 4.95
C ASP A 113 -21.17 2.44 5.45
N ALA A 114 -21.12 1.62 6.50
CA ALA A 114 -22.32 1.02 7.06
C ALA A 114 -23.29 2.07 7.63
N ILE A 115 -22.77 3.13 8.25
CA ILE A 115 -23.58 4.18 8.89
C ILE A 115 -23.92 5.34 7.96
N ASP A 116 -23.30 5.42 6.77
CA ASP A 116 -23.57 6.42 5.76
C ASP A 116 -24.46 5.85 4.62
N PRO A 117 -25.78 6.10 4.65
CA PRO A 117 -26.67 5.65 3.58
C PRO A 117 -26.62 6.54 2.33
N THR A 118 -25.74 7.55 2.28
CA THR A 118 -25.69 8.49 1.17
C THR A 118 -24.94 7.91 -0.02
N ILE A 119 -25.48 8.18 -1.21
CA ILE A 119 -24.81 7.85 -2.48
C ILE A 119 -24.30 9.13 -3.10
N ALA A 120 -23.00 9.14 -3.34
CA ALA A 120 -22.36 10.25 -4.01
C ALA A 120 -22.62 10.06 -5.53
N LEU A 121 -23.65 10.68 -6.11
CA LEU A 121 -23.90 10.64 -7.55
C LEU A 121 -23.28 11.86 -8.25
N SER A 122 -22.78 11.71 -9.48
CA SER A 122 -22.27 12.82 -10.30
C SER A 122 -23.38 13.38 -11.21
N GLY A 123 -23.82 14.61 -10.95
CA GLY A 123 -24.84 15.33 -11.76
C GLY A 123 -25.93 16.02 -10.94
N ASP A 124 -26.70 16.92 -11.60
CA ASP A 124 -27.89 17.54 -11.01
C ASP A 124 -28.95 16.46 -10.76
N ILE A 125 -29.41 16.36 -9.51
CA ILE A 125 -30.31 15.35 -8.96
C ILE A 125 -31.75 15.55 -9.48
N ASN A 126 -31.94 15.56 -10.79
CA ASN A 126 -33.26 15.62 -11.40
C ASN A 126 -33.65 14.23 -11.89
N GLU A 127 -34.35 13.49 -11.02
CA GLU A 127 -35.46 12.56 -11.31
C GLU A 127 -35.47 11.36 -10.34
N VAL A 128 -36.13 11.54 -9.20
CA VAL A 128 -37.06 10.60 -8.49
C VAL A 128 -36.59 9.15 -8.16
N ASN A 129 -35.43 8.67 -8.59
CA ASN A 129 -35.00 7.27 -8.42
C ASN A 129 -33.83 7.06 -7.46
N ALA A 130 -33.11 8.13 -7.06
CA ALA A 130 -31.96 8.03 -6.16
C ALA A 130 -32.31 7.50 -4.75
N SER A 131 -33.55 7.64 -4.28
CA SER A 131 -33.93 7.23 -2.91
C SER A 131 -34.05 5.72 -2.70
N SER A 132 -33.88 4.90 -3.76
CA SER A 132 -33.95 3.43 -3.69
C SER A 132 -32.72 2.73 -4.27
N MET A 133 -31.72 3.51 -4.68
CA MET A 133 -30.45 2.98 -5.19
C MET A 133 -29.44 2.95 -4.04
N TYR A 134 -28.64 1.90 -4.02
CA TYR A 134 -27.62 1.68 -3.01
C TYR A 134 -26.51 0.79 -3.60
N SER A 135 -25.30 0.87 -3.05
CA SER A 135 -24.09 0.41 -3.73
C SER A 135 -24.10 -1.09 -3.98
N PHE A 136 -24.60 -1.89 -3.03
CA PHE A 136 -24.67 -3.34 -3.17
C PHE A 136 -26.05 -3.85 -3.66
N LYS A 137 -26.84 -3.01 -4.33
CA LYS A 137 -28.08 -3.43 -5.00
C LYS A 137 -27.77 -4.55 -6.00
N ASP A 138 -28.73 -5.46 -6.20
CA ASP A 138 -28.61 -6.68 -7.01
C ASP A 138 -27.74 -7.79 -6.38
N GLN A 139 -26.98 -7.49 -5.31
CA GLN A 139 -26.28 -8.49 -4.48
C GLN A 139 -26.96 -8.72 -3.13
N VAL A 140 -27.55 -7.67 -2.54
CA VAL A 140 -28.36 -7.75 -1.32
C VAL A 140 -29.79 -7.24 -1.57
N PRO A 141 -30.79 -7.60 -0.75
CA PRO A 141 -32.20 -7.30 -1.05
C PRO A 141 -32.64 -5.86 -0.77
N ASN A 142 -31.98 -5.16 0.15
CA ASN A 142 -32.32 -3.78 0.54
C ASN A 142 -31.16 -3.11 1.29
N LEU A 143 -31.26 -1.79 1.50
CA LEU A 143 -30.27 -0.97 2.20
C LEU A 143 -29.94 -1.47 3.63
N LEU A 144 -30.93 -2.01 4.36
CA LEU A 144 -30.66 -2.55 5.70
C LEU A 144 -29.84 -3.85 5.63
N ALA A 145 -30.00 -4.64 4.57
CA ALA A 145 -29.17 -5.82 4.33
C ALA A 145 -27.73 -5.45 3.91
N GLU A 146 -27.54 -4.32 3.23
CA GLU A 146 -26.23 -3.72 2.96
C GLU A 146 -25.56 -3.22 4.25
N GLU A 147 -26.26 -2.42 5.06
CA GLU A 147 -25.82 -1.98 6.40
C GLU A 147 -25.34 -3.19 7.23
N LEU A 148 -26.16 -4.25 7.28
CA LEU A 148 -25.78 -5.48 7.97
C LEU A 148 -24.58 -6.19 7.32
N GLY A 149 -24.50 -6.23 5.99
CA GLY A 149 -23.37 -6.81 5.27
C GLY A 149 -22.05 -6.09 5.56
N LEU A 150 -22.08 -4.76 5.64
CA LEU A 150 -20.92 -3.93 5.96
C LEU A 150 -20.52 -4.05 7.44
N LEU A 151 -21.48 -4.17 8.36
CA LEU A 151 -21.20 -4.33 9.81
C LEU A 151 -20.64 -5.71 10.18
N ARG A 152 -21.21 -6.79 9.64
CA ARG A 152 -20.92 -8.18 10.10
C ARG A 152 -20.50 -9.15 9.00
N GLY A 153 -20.43 -8.69 7.77
CA GLY A 153 -20.21 -9.55 6.61
C GLY A 153 -21.46 -10.33 6.18
N THR A 154 -21.25 -11.22 5.22
CA THR A 154 -22.24 -12.07 4.56
C THR A 154 -22.09 -13.53 5.02
N SER A 155 -23.21 -14.28 5.00
CA SER A 155 -23.26 -15.61 5.61
C SER A 155 -22.93 -16.75 4.66
N LYS A 156 -22.86 -16.46 3.37
CA LYS A 156 -22.58 -17.44 2.33
C LYS A 156 -21.23 -17.08 1.73
N MET A 157 -20.21 -17.75 2.23
CA MET A 157 -18.92 -17.88 1.56
C MET A 157 -19.01 -18.98 0.48
N ASP A 158 -20.10 -18.95 -0.29
CA ASP A 158 -20.20 -19.61 -1.57
C ASP A 158 -20.51 -18.47 -2.53
N VAL A 159 -19.58 -18.24 -3.45
CA VAL A 159 -19.69 -17.43 -4.67
C VAL A 159 -20.81 -17.95 -5.60
N GLY A 160 -21.78 -18.70 -5.07
CA GLY A 160 -22.77 -19.48 -5.79
C GLY A 160 -24.09 -18.75 -6.07
N ASP A 161 -24.17 -17.44 -5.80
CA ASP A 161 -25.28 -16.58 -6.26
C ASP A 161 -24.84 -15.14 -6.56
N ILE A 162 -23.65 -14.71 -6.10
CA ILE A 162 -23.04 -13.46 -6.55
C ILE A 162 -22.27 -13.78 -7.83
N THR A 163 -22.69 -13.21 -8.96
CA THR A 163 -21.96 -13.36 -10.22
C THR A 163 -20.62 -12.64 -10.08
N ILE A 164 -19.56 -13.39 -9.82
CA ILE A 164 -18.20 -12.89 -9.84
C ILE A 164 -17.66 -13.08 -11.27
N PRO A 165 -17.16 -12.02 -11.93
CA PRO A 165 -16.49 -12.15 -13.22
C PRO A 165 -15.40 -13.23 -13.16
N ARG A 166 -15.33 -14.06 -14.21
CA ARG A 166 -14.41 -15.21 -14.25
C ARG A 166 -12.95 -14.80 -14.12
N GLU A 167 -12.66 -13.57 -14.48
CA GLU A 167 -11.36 -12.91 -14.43
C GLU A 167 -10.86 -12.71 -12.99
N ILE A 168 -11.77 -12.59 -12.00
CA ILE A 168 -11.42 -12.37 -10.58
C ILE A 168 -11.78 -13.57 -9.67
N GLU A 169 -12.32 -14.66 -10.22
CA GLU A 169 -12.57 -15.93 -9.51
C GLU A 169 -11.35 -16.45 -8.71
N PRO A 170 -10.09 -16.32 -9.19
CA PRO A 170 -8.90 -16.73 -8.42
C PRO A 170 -8.63 -15.83 -7.20
N LEU A 171 -9.19 -14.62 -7.16
CA LEU A 171 -8.89 -13.56 -6.19
C LEU A 171 -9.98 -13.46 -5.10
N VAL A 172 -11.05 -14.25 -5.23
CA VAL A 172 -12.17 -14.29 -4.26
C VAL A 172 -11.75 -14.83 -2.89
N THR A 173 -10.62 -15.53 -2.82
CA THR A 173 -10.01 -15.96 -1.56
C THR A 173 -9.76 -14.80 -0.61
N HIS A 174 -9.54 -13.58 -1.12
CA HIS A 174 -9.19 -12.41 -0.29
C HIS A 174 -10.39 -11.68 0.34
N ILE A 175 -11.63 -11.96 -0.11
CA ILE A 175 -12.86 -11.26 0.33
C ILE A 175 -13.48 -11.93 1.56
N TYR A 176 -13.31 -13.25 1.72
CA TYR A 176 -13.91 -14.03 2.81
C TYR A 176 -15.42 -13.77 3.01
N ASN A 177 -15.80 -13.21 4.15
CA ASN A 177 -17.18 -12.94 4.56
C ASN A 177 -17.62 -11.52 4.19
N ARG A 178 -16.91 -10.82 3.30
CA ARG A 178 -17.23 -9.43 2.94
C ARG A 178 -18.09 -9.35 1.68
N LEU A 179 -18.57 -8.15 1.37
CA LEU A 179 -19.29 -7.89 0.14
C LEU A 179 -18.28 -7.75 -1.01
N PRO A 180 -18.43 -8.50 -2.11
CA PRO A 180 -17.56 -8.38 -3.27
C PRO A 180 -17.92 -7.13 -4.08
N TRP A 181 -16.99 -6.68 -4.92
CA TRP A 181 -17.18 -5.52 -5.80
C TRP A 181 -18.41 -5.72 -6.73
N ASN A 182 -19.30 -4.72 -6.80
CA ASN A 182 -20.58 -4.88 -7.47
C ASN A 182 -20.50 -4.59 -8.98
N PHE A 183 -20.20 -5.63 -9.77
CA PHE A 183 -20.22 -5.60 -11.24
C PHE A 183 -21.28 -6.56 -11.81
N THR A 184 -22.50 -6.45 -11.29
CA THR A 184 -23.63 -7.33 -11.63
C THR A 184 -24.39 -6.97 -12.92
N LEU A 185 -23.96 -5.95 -13.66
CA LEU A 185 -24.62 -5.39 -14.86
C LEU A 185 -26.00 -4.76 -14.61
N GLY A 186 -26.39 -4.59 -13.34
CA GLY A 186 -27.64 -3.96 -12.91
C GLY A 186 -27.48 -2.50 -12.47
N ASP A 187 -28.55 -1.97 -11.84
CA ASP A 187 -28.55 -0.61 -11.27
C ASP A 187 -27.53 -0.48 -10.13
N GLY A 188 -27.26 -1.57 -9.41
CA GLY A 188 -26.28 -1.62 -8.34
C GLY A 188 -24.87 -1.30 -8.81
N GLN A 189 -24.46 -1.81 -9.97
CA GLN A 189 -23.13 -1.54 -10.53
C GLN A 189 -22.89 -0.05 -10.77
N THR A 190 -23.88 0.66 -11.35
CA THR A 190 -23.73 2.10 -11.59
C THR A 190 -23.60 2.87 -10.28
N THR A 191 -24.37 2.47 -9.27
CA THR A 191 -24.31 3.10 -7.94
C THR A 191 -22.98 2.85 -7.27
N TYR A 192 -22.51 1.61 -7.30
CA TYR A 192 -21.24 1.17 -6.74
C TYR A 192 -20.04 1.92 -7.33
N VAL A 193 -19.93 1.92 -8.67
CA VAL A 193 -18.82 2.59 -9.37
C VAL A 193 -18.77 4.09 -9.04
N GLN A 194 -19.93 4.75 -8.94
CA GLN A 194 -20.00 6.17 -8.61
C GLN A 194 -19.72 6.46 -7.13
N ASN A 195 -20.22 5.62 -6.22
CA ASN A 195 -20.07 5.81 -4.78
C ASN A 195 -18.62 5.60 -4.33
N TYR A 196 -18.01 4.50 -4.80
CA TYR A 196 -16.64 4.11 -4.48
C TYR A 196 -15.59 4.69 -5.43
N ASN A 197 -16.02 5.49 -6.41
CA ASN A 197 -15.18 6.19 -7.37
C ASN A 197 -14.18 5.25 -8.08
N ILE A 198 -14.72 4.17 -8.66
CA ILE A 198 -13.91 3.19 -9.40
C ILE A 198 -13.60 3.77 -10.78
N LEU A 199 -12.30 3.90 -11.06
CA LEU A 199 -11.74 4.34 -12.33
C LEU A 199 -10.97 3.17 -12.96
N ASP A 200 -10.52 3.32 -14.20
CA ASP A 200 -9.66 2.36 -14.89
C ASP A 200 -8.24 2.42 -14.30
N VAL A 201 -7.95 1.61 -13.29
CA VAL A 201 -6.69 1.68 -12.52
C VAL A 201 -5.56 0.96 -13.25
N ASN A 202 -5.87 -0.12 -13.97
CA ASN A 202 -4.88 -0.92 -14.67
C ASN A 202 -4.54 -0.39 -16.08
N GLY A 203 -5.29 0.59 -16.60
CA GLY A 203 -5.07 1.23 -17.89
C GLY A 203 -5.52 0.39 -19.10
N ASP A 204 -6.38 -0.61 -18.90
CA ASP A 204 -6.85 -1.50 -19.96
C ASP A 204 -8.02 -0.93 -20.79
N GLY A 205 -8.53 0.24 -20.40
CA GLY A 205 -9.62 0.94 -21.07
C GLY A 205 -11.01 0.48 -20.64
N THR A 206 -11.11 -0.40 -19.64
CA THR A 206 -12.36 -0.88 -19.06
C THR A 206 -12.44 -0.51 -17.58
N ILE A 207 -13.66 -0.39 -17.06
CA ILE A 207 -13.89 -0.21 -15.62
C ILE A 207 -14.57 -1.47 -15.14
N ASP A 208 -13.85 -2.28 -14.39
CA ASP A 208 -14.30 -3.61 -13.99
C ASP A 208 -13.93 -3.97 -12.53
N ALA A 209 -14.16 -5.24 -12.19
CA ALA A 209 -13.91 -5.72 -10.84
C ALA A 209 -12.43 -5.85 -10.49
N VAL A 210 -11.52 -5.91 -11.49
CA VAL A 210 -10.07 -5.89 -11.29
C VAL A 210 -9.63 -4.52 -10.81
N ASP A 211 -10.17 -3.44 -11.39
CA ASP A 211 -9.92 -2.07 -10.91
C ASP A 211 -10.36 -1.88 -9.46
N ALA A 212 -11.55 -2.39 -9.15
CA ALA A 212 -12.10 -2.30 -7.81
C ALA A 212 -11.30 -3.14 -6.79
N LEU A 213 -10.74 -4.28 -7.21
CA LEU A 213 -9.81 -5.07 -6.40
C LEU A 213 -8.54 -4.29 -6.10
N PHE A 214 -7.94 -3.60 -7.08
CA PHE A 214 -6.75 -2.79 -6.80
C PHE A 214 -7.02 -1.72 -5.74
N ARG A 215 -8.22 -1.14 -5.73
CA ARG A 215 -8.59 -0.10 -4.76
C ARG A 215 -9.04 -0.63 -3.40
N TYR A 216 -9.81 -1.71 -3.40
CA TYR A 216 -10.34 -2.35 -2.19
C TYR A 216 -9.95 -3.83 -2.20
N PRO A 217 -8.68 -4.19 -1.92
CA PRO A 217 -8.14 -5.55 -2.12
C PRO A 217 -8.86 -6.64 -1.34
N GLN A 218 -9.60 -6.22 -0.31
CA GLN A 218 -10.26 -7.08 0.65
C GLN A 218 -11.79 -7.10 0.50
N GLY A 219 -12.35 -6.40 -0.50
CA GLY A 219 -13.79 -6.17 -0.62
C GLY A 219 -14.32 -5.16 0.39
N HIS A 220 -15.63 -5.19 0.65
CA HIS A 220 -16.35 -4.18 1.45
C HIS A 220 -17.03 -4.75 2.69
N GLY A 221 -17.02 -4.01 3.79
CA GLY A 221 -17.25 -4.63 5.10
C GLY A 221 -16.02 -5.43 5.52
N ASP A 222 -15.99 -6.18 6.61
CA ASP A 222 -16.94 -6.47 7.66
C ASP A 222 -16.44 -5.76 8.94
N SER A 223 -16.99 -4.60 9.29
CA SER A 223 -16.36 -3.72 10.30
C SER A 223 -16.08 -4.42 11.63
N TRP A 224 -17.06 -5.17 12.15
CA TRP A 224 -16.90 -5.96 13.37
C TRP A 224 -15.79 -7.01 13.25
N GLY A 225 -15.68 -7.70 12.10
CA GLY A 225 -14.66 -8.72 11.89
C GLY A 225 -13.26 -8.14 11.76
N HIS A 226 -13.11 -6.98 11.11
CA HIS A 226 -11.86 -6.22 11.09
C HIS A 226 -11.42 -5.81 12.50
N TYR A 227 -12.31 -5.26 13.32
CA TYR A 227 -11.96 -4.92 14.71
C TYR A 227 -11.66 -6.15 15.58
N VAL A 228 -12.36 -7.27 15.36
CA VAL A 228 -12.03 -8.54 16.02
C VAL A 228 -10.63 -9.02 15.61
N ARG A 229 -10.29 -8.93 14.32
CA ARG A 229 -8.98 -9.31 13.80
C ARG A 229 -7.87 -8.40 14.34
N ALA A 230 -8.11 -7.10 14.42
CA ALA A 230 -7.18 -6.15 15.00
C ALA A 230 -6.90 -6.47 16.49
N LEU A 231 -7.93 -6.73 17.31
CA LEU A 231 -7.72 -7.08 18.73
C LEU A 231 -7.03 -8.43 18.88
N ARG A 232 -7.24 -9.34 17.92
CA ARG A 232 -6.67 -10.68 17.98
C ARG A 232 -5.15 -10.67 18.08
N TYR A 233 -4.43 -9.73 17.44
CA TYR A 233 -2.97 -9.69 17.56
C TYR A 233 -2.51 -9.48 19.00
N TYR A 234 -3.17 -8.58 19.75
CA TYR A 234 -2.91 -8.40 21.17
C TYR A 234 -3.32 -9.62 22.00
N TYR A 235 -4.49 -10.20 21.72
CA TYR A 235 -4.95 -11.40 22.42
C TYR A 235 -4.10 -12.64 22.16
N ASP A 236 -3.50 -12.77 20.98
CA ASP A 236 -2.62 -13.89 20.63
C ASP A 236 -1.32 -13.81 21.46
N LEU A 237 -0.74 -12.61 21.61
CA LEU A 237 0.39 -12.38 22.52
C LEU A 237 0.03 -12.60 23.99
N LEU A 238 -1.06 -11.99 24.49
CA LEU A 238 -1.50 -12.12 25.89
C LEU A 238 -1.83 -13.56 26.32
N ARG A 239 -2.19 -14.43 25.36
CA ARG A 239 -2.45 -15.86 25.61
C ARG A 239 -1.19 -16.71 25.59
N HIS A 240 -0.07 -16.19 25.11
CA HIS A 240 1.18 -16.92 25.02
C HIS A 240 1.81 -17.08 26.42
N PRO A 241 2.21 -18.29 26.84
CA PRO A 241 2.57 -18.57 28.24
C PRO A 241 3.85 -17.89 28.73
N VAL A 242 4.70 -17.41 27.81
CA VAL A 242 5.97 -16.75 28.14
C VAL A 242 6.00 -15.26 27.81
N PHE A 243 4.95 -14.72 27.18
CA PHE A 243 4.89 -13.30 26.83
C PHE A 243 4.51 -12.47 28.06
N GLU A 244 5.17 -11.33 28.27
CA GLU A 244 4.84 -10.36 29.31
C GLU A 244 4.49 -9.00 28.70
N TRP A 245 3.31 -8.46 29.04
CA TRP A 245 2.91 -7.12 28.60
C TRP A 245 3.66 -6.05 29.40
N SER A 246 4.38 -5.16 28.72
CA SER A 246 5.16 -4.10 29.37
C SER A 246 4.58 -2.71 29.08
N ASN A 247 4.13 -2.00 30.11
CA ASN A 247 3.61 -0.64 29.95
C ASN A 247 4.78 0.36 29.83
N GLN A 248 5.18 0.74 28.62
CA GLN A 248 6.28 1.71 28.40
C GLN A 248 6.06 2.64 27.20
N SER A 249 6.69 3.82 27.27
CA SER A 249 6.83 4.72 26.12
C SER A 249 7.92 4.19 25.19
N GLU A 250 7.66 4.21 23.89
CA GLU A 250 8.68 3.90 22.89
C GLU A 250 9.40 5.18 22.45
N ALA A 251 10.65 5.06 21.99
CA ALA A 251 11.34 6.16 21.33
C ALA A 251 11.57 5.83 19.86
N VAL A 252 11.14 6.72 18.97
CA VAL A 252 11.43 6.65 17.54
C VAL A 252 12.56 7.62 17.22
N ASN A 253 13.49 7.19 16.38
CA ASN A 253 14.57 8.05 15.93
C ASN A 253 14.07 8.94 14.79
N VAL A 254 14.04 10.25 15.03
CA VAL A 254 13.69 11.26 14.02
C VAL A 254 14.93 12.13 13.79
N ASN A 255 15.54 12.03 12.61
CA ASN A 255 16.75 12.79 12.23
C ASN A 255 17.90 12.67 13.25
N GLY A 256 18.18 11.46 13.73
CA GLY A 256 19.24 11.19 14.70
C GLY A 256 18.88 11.56 16.14
N ARG A 257 17.64 11.98 16.42
CA ARG A 257 17.15 12.29 17.77
C ARG A 257 16.05 11.32 18.16
N ALA A 258 16.23 10.67 19.32
CA ALA A 258 15.17 9.89 19.93
C ALA A 258 14.04 10.82 20.40
N VAL A 259 12.87 10.68 19.80
CA VAL A 259 11.62 11.33 20.21
C VAL A 259 10.77 10.27 20.88
N ALA A 260 10.38 10.51 22.13
CA ALA A 260 9.43 9.64 22.81
C ALA A 260 8.09 9.71 22.05
N VAL A 261 7.59 8.55 21.66
CA VAL A 261 6.26 8.34 21.10
C VAL A 261 5.45 7.61 22.17
N ASN A 262 4.19 8.01 22.28
CA ASN A 262 3.29 7.62 23.37
C ASN A 262 3.19 6.09 23.57
N TYR A 263 2.74 5.69 24.77
CA TYR A 263 2.14 4.40 25.13
C TYR A 263 0.97 4.08 24.19
N GLN A 264 1.33 3.63 22.99
CA GLN A 264 0.45 3.53 21.84
C GLN A 264 -0.47 2.33 21.98
N HIS A 265 0.01 1.24 22.57
CA HIS A 265 -0.66 -0.06 22.50
C HIS A 265 -1.80 -0.21 23.52
N GLU A 266 -1.67 0.28 24.75
CA GLU A 266 -2.76 0.18 25.73
C GLU A 266 -3.94 1.08 25.35
N ARG A 267 -3.64 2.31 24.89
CA ARG A 267 -4.67 3.21 24.39
C ARG A 267 -5.29 2.69 23.11
N ALA A 268 -4.49 2.20 22.16
CA ALA A 268 -5.00 1.58 20.94
C ALA A 268 -5.87 0.35 21.24
N PHE A 269 -5.50 -0.50 22.20
CA PHE A 269 -6.33 -1.62 22.62
C PHE A 269 -7.69 -1.14 23.13
N ALA A 270 -7.72 -0.13 24.01
CA ALA A 270 -8.96 0.40 24.56
C ALA A 270 -9.83 1.10 23.50
N GLU A 271 -9.23 1.89 22.61
CA GLU A 271 -9.90 2.54 21.48
C GLU A 271 -10.52 1.50 20.54
N LEU A 272 -9.74 0.51 20.15
CA LEU A 272 -10.18 -0.55 19.25
C LEU A 272 -11.29 -1.42 19.88
N ALA A 273 -11.18 -1.71 21.18
CA ALA A 273 -12.24 -2.39 21.92
C ALA A 273 -13.53 -1.57 21.95
N ALA A 274 -13.45 -0.25 22.13
CA ALA A 274 -14.60 0.65 22.08
C ALA A 274 -15.23 0.68 20.68
N LYS A 275 -14.43 0.89 19.62
CA LYS A 275 -14.89 0.84 18.22
C LYS A 275 -15.58 -0.46 17.87
N LYS A 276 -14.97 -1.59 18.29
CA LYS A 276 -15.60 -2.90 18.17
C LYS A 276 -16.97 -2.89 18.84
N ALA A 277 -17.04 -2.54 20.13
CA ALA A 277 -18.28 -2.55 20.90
C ALA A 277 -19.38 -1.65 20.30
N GLU A 278 -19.03 -0.47 19.78
CA GLU A 278 -19.95 0.42 19.07
C GLU A 278 -20.52 -0.22 17.80
N ALA A 279 -19.66 -0.82 16.97
CA ALA A 279 -20.10 -1.57 15.80
C ALA A 279 -21.04 -2.73 16.18
N ALA A 280 -20.80 -3.42 17.30
CA ALA A 280 -21.72 -4.42 17.83
C ALA A 280 -23.08 -3.83 18.20
N GLN A 281 -23.09 -2.68 18.87
CA GLN A 281 -24.33 -2.06 19.32
C GLN A 281 -25.22 -1.74 18.11
N ASN A 282 -24.65 -1.12 17.08
CA ASN A 282 -25.35 -0.85 15.83
C ASN A 282 -25.80 -2.13 15.15
N LEU A 283 -24.96 -3.17 15.17
CA LEU A 283 -25.30 -4.47 14.61
C LEU A 283 -26.49 -5.15 15.31
N VAL A 284 -26.58 -5.07 16.64
CA VAL A 284 -27.72 -5.57 17.41
C VAL A 284 -28.99 -4.79 17.03
N GLU A 285 -28.89 -3.47 16.94
CA GLU A 285 -30.00 -2.60 16.55
C GLU A 285 -30.48 -2.84 15.11
N ALA A 286 -29.56 -2.89 14.14
CA ALA A 286 -29.86 -3.19 12.74
C ALA A 286 -30.43 -4.61 12.58
N THR A 287 -29.92 -5.58 13.34
CA THR A 287 -30.48 -6.95 13.34
C THR A 287 -31.91 -6.93 13.87
N TYR A 288 -32.18 -6.22 14.96
CA TYR A 288 -33.54 -6.10 15.49
C TYR A 288 -34.48 -5.42 14.48
N ARG A 289 -34.04 -4.30 13.89
CA ARG A 289 -34.77 -3.60 12.81
C ARG A 289 -35.10 -4.52 11.64
N SER A 290 -34.20 -5.44 11.27
CA SER A 290 -34.38 -6.31 10.10
C SER A 290 -35.46 -7.37 10.25
N TYR A 291 -35.74 -7.78 11.48
CA TYR A 291 -36.74 -8.80 11.78
C TYR A 291 -38.00 -8.24 12.43
N TRP A 292 -38.01 -6.96 12.81
CA TRP A 292 -39.16 -6.35 13.47
C TRP A 292 -40.38 -6.28 12.56
N VAL A 293 -41.54 -6.65 13.12
CA VAL A 293 -42.86 -6.54 12.51
C VAL A 293 -43.87 -6.07 13.56
N ASP A 294 -44.89 -5.34 13.13
CA ASP A 294 -45.96 -4.80 14.00
C ASP A 294 -47.04 -5.85 14.37
N ASP A 295 -46.77 -7.14 14.12
CA ASP A 295 -47.69 -8.24 14.43
C ASP A 295 -47.39 -8.79 15.83
N PRO A 296 -48.33 -8.69 16.80
CA PRO A 296 -48.16 -9.23 18.14
C PRO A 296 -47.84 -10.72 18.19
N GLU A 297 -48.26 -11.51 17.20
CA GLU A 297 -47.99 -12.95 17.13
C GLU A 297 -46.58 -13.27 16.62
N ALA A 298 -45.89 -12.30 16.00
CA ALA A 298 -44.59 -12.46 15.36
C ALA A 298 -43.46 -11.60 15.96
N ILE A 299 -43.68 -10.96 17.13
CA ILE A 299 -42.72 -10.07 17.82
C ILE A 299 -41.31 -10.69 17.97
N TRP A 300 -41.23 -12.02 18.14
CA TRP A 300 -39.99 -12.76 18.38
C TRP A 300 -39.36 -13.36 17.12
N GLN A 301 -39.83 -12.99 15.93
CA GLN A 301 -39.24 -13.44 14.69
C GLN A 301 -37.78 -12.97 14.59
N GLY A 302 -36.87 -13.87 14.17
CA GLY A 302 -35.45 -13.56 14.03
C GLY A 302 -34.72 -13.24 15.35
N TYR A 303 -35.39 -13.41 16.49
CA TYR A 303 -34.78 -13.27 17.81
C TYR A 303 -33.69 -14.32 18.03
N ARG A 304 -33.90 -15.51 17.48
CA ARG A 304 -32.87 -16.54 17.27
C ARG A 304 -32.67 -16.79 15.79
N ASP A 305 -31.45 -17.15 15.42
CA ASP A 305 -31.18 -17.62 14.07
C ASP A 305 -31.72 -19.04 13.86
N SER A 306 -32.30 -19.30 12.70
CA SER A 306 -32.67 -20.66 12.30
C SER A 306 -31.45 -21.52 11.95
N ASN A 307 -30.34 -20.89 11.58
CA ASN A 307 -29.04 -21.54 11.41
C ASN A 307 -28.20 -21.33 12.69
N GLU A 308 -28.12 -22.37 13.53
CA GLU A 308 -27.37 -22.34 14.78
C GLU A 308 -25.85 -22.16 14.59
N GLU A 309 -25.28 -22.60 13.47
CA GLU A 309 -23.85 -22.41 13.17
C GLU A 309 -23.54 -20.94 12.84
N ARG A 310 -24.46 -20.26 12.16
CA ARG A 310 -24.34 -18.84 11.84
C ARG A 310 -24.64 -17.96 13.06
N ALA A 311 -25.74 -18.24 13.76
CA ALA A 311 -26.15 -17.58 15.00
C ALA A 311 -26.17 -16.04 14.90
N TRP A 312 -26.89 -15.50 13.92
CA TRP A 312 -27.08 -14.06 13.68
C TRP A 312 -28.45 -13.50 14.11
N GLY A 313 -29.15 -14.19 15.00
CA GLY A 313 -30.34 -13.65 15.62
C GLY A 313 -30.00 -12.51 16.59
N VAL A 314 -31.04 -11.76 17.00
CA VAL A 314 -30.90 -10.63 17.94
C VAL A 314 -30.29 -11.09 19.25
N SER A 315 -30.71 -12.24 19.76
CA SER A 315 -30.23 -12.79 21.04
C SER A 315 -28.76 -13.21 20.98
N GLU A 316 -28.33 -13.76 19.85
CA GLU A 316 -26.97 -14.24 19.65
C GLU A 316 -26.01 -13.08 19.44
N TRP A 317 -26.39 -12.07 18.65
CA TRP A 317 -25.62 -10.83 18.54
C TRP A 317 -25.57 -10.07 19.86
N GLY A 318 -26.68 -9.96 20.59
CA GLY A 318 -26.71 -9.36 21.92
C GLY A 318 -25.73 -10.03 22.89
N ARG A 319 -25.67 -11.37 22.88
CA ARG A 319 -24.70 -12.14 23.69
C ARG A 319 -23.26 -11.92 23.24
N ARG A 320 -22.97 -11.98 21.93
CA ARG A 320 -21.60 -11.76 21.41
C ARG A 320 -21.11 -10.35 21.71
N ALA A 321 -21.96 -9.36 21.47
CA ALA A 321 -21.69 -7.95 21.73
C ALA A 321 -21.41 -7.70 23.22
N ALA A 322 -22.32 -8.13 24.10
CA ALA A 322 -22.20 -7.91 25.54
C ALA A 322 -21.01 -8.67 26.15
N SER A 323 -20.82 -9.94 25.79
CA SER A 323 -19.67 -10.72 26.27
C SER A 323 -18.34 -10.19 25.74
N GLY A 324 -18.27 -9.82 24.47
CA GLY A 324 -17.10 -9.19 23.86
C GLY A 324 -16.71 -7.91 24.60
N ALA A 325 -17.65 -6.96 24.72
CA ALA A 325 -17.42 -5.70 25.42
C ALA A 325 -16.96 -5.92 26.88
N TYR A 326 -17.57 -6.88 27.59
CA TYR A 326 -17.16 -7.22 28.94
C TYR A 326 -15.73 -7.77 29.01
N PHE A 327 -15.37 -8.72 28.14
CA PHE A 327 -14.03 -9.31 28.13
C PHE A 327 -12.97 -8.28 27.77
N ASP A 328 -13.22 -7.46 26.74
CA ASP A 328 -12.28 -6.40 26.37
C ASP A 328 -12.14 -5.38 27.48
N TRP A 329 -13.23 -5.02 28.17
CA TRP A 329 -13.17 -4.12 29.31
C TRP A 329 -12.31 -4.69 30.45
N VAL A 330 -12.47 -5.98 30.77
CA VAL A 330 -11.65 -6.66 31.79
C VAL A 330 -10.18 -6.65 31.38
N VAL A 331 -9.88 -6.96 30.12
CA VAL A 331 -8.49 -7.02 29.61
C VAL A 331 -7.86 -5.64 29.56
N ALA A 332 -8.57 -4.64 29.04
CA ALA A 332 -8.09 -3.26 29.01
C ALA A 332 -7.80 -2.74 30.42
N ASN A 333 -8.65 -3.07 31.40
CA ASN A 333 -8.37 -2.75 32.81
C ASN A 333 -7.18 -3.55 33.37
N SER A 334 -6.88 -4.73 32.85
CA SER A 334 -5.74 -5.52 33.33
C SER A 334 -4.39 -4.99 32.84
N VAL A 335 -4.34 -4.44 31.62
CA VAL A 335 -3.12 -3.85 31.03
C VAL A 335 -2.94 -2.38 31.42
N ILE A 336 -4.03 -1.61 31.55
CA ILE A 336 -3.97 -0.19 31.94
C ILE A 336 -3.94 -0.03 33.47
N PRO A 337 -2.92 0.65 34.04
CA PRO A 337 -2.84 0.87 35.48
C PRO A 337 -3.93 1.85 35.95
N ALA A 338 -4.44 1.64 37.17
CA ALA A 338 -5.53 2.47 37.72
C ALA A 338 -5.14 3.95 37.86
N THR A 339 -3.89 4.21 38.23
CA THR A 339 -3.30 5.55 38.36
C THR A 339 -1.82 5.45 38.01
N ASP A 340 -1.32 6.38 37.21
CA ASP A 340 0.11 6.53 37.02
C ASP A 340 0.69 7.28 38.23
N THR A 341 1.64 6.64 38.93
CA THR A 341 2.27 7.19 40.13
C THR A 341 3.66 7.77 39.89
N ALA A 342 4.18 7.69 38.66
CA ALA A 342 5.51 8.18 38.30
C ALA A 342 5.49 9.72 38.18
N PRO A 343 6.22 10.46 39.06
CA PRO A 343 6.23 11.93 39.01
C PRO A 343 6.75 12.50 37.69
N GLU A 344 7.66 11.80 37.03
CA GLU A 344 8.25 12.15 35.73
C GLU A 344 7.24 12.13 34.57
N HIS A 345 6.16 11.36 34.68
CA HIS A 345 5.12 11.29 33.65
C HIS A 345 4.08 12.41 33.78
N GLU A 346 4.05 13.13 34.90
CA GLU A 346 3.01 14.15 35.14
C GLU A 346 3.06 15.28 34.10
N GLY A 347 1.97 15.43 33.34
CA GLY A 347 1.86 16.47 32.31
C GLY A 347 2.63 16.16 31.02
N THR A 348 3.19 14.96 30.88
CA THR A 348 3.85 14.49 29.66
C THR A 348 2.94 13.52 28.88
N ILE A 349 3.36 13.17 27.67
CA ILE A 349 2.71 12.12 26.88
C ILE A 349 2.91 10.72 27.47
N GLU A 350 3.81 10.56 28.44
CA GLU A 350 4.13 9.28 29.07
C GLU A 350 3.10 8.87 30.12
N ARG A 351 2.19 9.77 30.50
CA ARG A 351 1.14 9.42 31.45
C ARG A 351 0.09 8.53 30.79
N VAL A 352 0.03 7.26 31.19
CA VAL A 352 -1.06 6.35 30.85
C VAL A 352 -1.66 5.72 32.09
N ASP A 353 -2.93 6.05 32.31
CA ASP A 353 -3.77 5.47 33.34
C ASP A 353 -5.24 5.49 32.91
N ARG A 354 -6.08 4.79 33.66
CA ARG A 354 -7.53 4.69 33.39
C ARG A 354 -8.28 6.03 33.47
N THR A 355 -7.67 7.09 34.02
CA THR A 355 -8.26 8.43 34.04
C THR A 355 -7.98 9.22 32.76
N THR A 356 -6.90 8.87 32.05
CA THR A 356 -6.51 9.47 30.77
C THR A 356 -7.05 8.74 29.55
N THR A 357 -7.35 7.44 29.66
CA THR A 357 -7.91 6.63 28.56
C THR A 357 -9.43 6.70 28.55
N VAL A 358 -9.98 7.67 27.81
CA VAL A 358 -11.43 7.95 27.77
C VAL A 358 -12.25 6.83 27.12
N ASP A 359 -11.66 6.05 26.21
CA ASP A 359 -12.33 4.96 25.49
C ASP A 359 -12.78 3.83 26.43
N LEU A 360 -12.14 3.69 27.60
CA LEU A 360 -12.59 2.77 28.65
C LEU A 360 -13.98 3.13 29.19
N LEU A 361 -14.34 4.42 29.20
CA LEU A 361 -15.67 4.87 29.61
C LEU A 361 -16.69 4.52 28.54
N THR A 362 -16.37 4.80 27.27
CA THR A 362 -17.21 4.42 26.12
C THR A 362 -17.51 2.92 26.13
N LEU A 363 -16.47 2.10 26.32
CA LEU A 363 -16.59 0.64 26.40
C LEU A 363 -17.43 0.18 27.60
N ALA A 364 -17.30 0.83 28.75
CA ALA A 364 -18.09 0.53 29.95
C ALA A 364 -19.58 0.86 29.76
N ASP A 365 -19.88 1.91 28.99
CA ASP A 365 -21.25 2.35 28.71
C ASP A 365 -21.94 1.51 27.61
N THR A 366 -21.17 0.82 26.76
CA THR A 366 -21.73 0.03 25.64
C THR A 366 -22.54 -1.17 26.11
N LEU A 367 -22.09 -1.90 27.14
CA LEU A 367 -22.82 -3.09 27.61
C LEU A 367 -24.20 -2.74 28.16
N PRO A 368 -24.37 -1.74 29.06
CA PRO A 368 -25.69 -1.25 29.44
C PRO A 368 -26.57 -0.82 28.26
N ALA A 369 -25.99 -0.19 27.23
CA ALA A 369 -26.72 0.20 26.02
C ALA A 369 -27.22 -1.03 25.24
N ILE A 370 -26.36 -2.03 25.01
CA ILE A 370 -26.74 -3.31 24.40
C ILE A 370 -27.83 -4.00 25.21
N GLN A 371 -27.67 -4.08 26.54
CA GLN A 371 -28.68 -4.67 27.42
C GLN A 371 -30.01 -3.95 27.29
N SER A 372 -30.02 -2.60 27.26
CA SER A 372 -31.25 -1.83 27.09
C SER A 372 -31.93 -2.12 25.75
N LYS A 373 -31.19 -2.32 24.66
CA LYS A 373 -31.74 -2.67 23.35
C LYS A 373 -32.34 -4.07 23.33
N ILE A 374 -31.68 -5.03 23.98
CA ILE A 374 -32.21 -6.38 24.16
C ILE A 374 -33.46 -6.37 25.04
N ASP A 375 -33.46 -5.61 26.13
CA ASP A 375 -34.64 -5.45 26.98
C ASP A 375 -35.80 -4.84 26.19
N GLN A 376 -35.56 -3.82 25.36
CA GLN A 376 -36.60 -3.25 24.49
C GLN A 376 -37.19 -4.29 23.54
N ALA A 377 -36.34 -5.08 22.89
CA ALA A 377 -36.77 -6.17 22.03
C ALA A 377 -37.57 -7.23 22.82
N ASP A 378 -37.15 -7.55 24.05
CA ASP A 378 -37.83 -8.51 24.93
C ASP A 378 -39.22 -8.04 25.37
N HIS A 379 -39.40 -6.74 25.53
CA HIS A 379 -40.69 -6.13 25.85
C HIS A 379 -41.57 -5.92 24.60
N GLY A 380 -41.08 -6.27 23.41
CA GLY A 380 -41.79 -6.07 22.15
C GLY A 380 -41.94 -4.60 21.73
N ALA A 381 -41.11 -3.71 22.27
CA ALA A 381 -41.07 -2.32 21.86
C ALA A 381 -40.52 -2.22 20.43
N ASN A 382 -41.00 -1.29 19.62
CA ASN A 382 -40.47 -1.08 18.29
C ASN A 382 -38.96 -0.70 18.33
N PRO A 383 -38.24 -0.73 17.19
CA PRO A 383 -36.81 -0.43 17.17
C PRO A 383 -36.43 0.98 17.63
N LEU A 384 -37.41 1.89 17.76
CA LEU A 384 -37.23 3.23 18.33
C LEU A 384 -37.38 3.25 19.87
N GLY A 385 -37.62 2.10 20.50
CA GLY A 385 -37.82 1.94 21.94
C GLY A 385 -39.20 2.36 22.42
N LEU A 386 -40.20 2.43 21.53
CA LEU A 386 -41.58 2.79 21.87
C LEU A 386 -42.48 1.56 21.88
N ASP A 387 -43.46 1.53 22.78
CA ASP A 387 -44.50 0.50 22.78
C ASP A 387 -45.37 0.63 21.51
N ASN A 388 -45.86 -0.49 20.98
CA ASN A 388 -46.59 -0.54 19.71
C ASN A 388 -47.88 0.30 19.74
N ASP A 389 -48.50 0.45 20.91
CA ASP A 389 -49.72 1.25 21.07
C ASP A 389 -49.44 2.77 21.23
N VAL A 390 -48.18 3.21 21.20
CA VAL A 390 -47.82 4.62 21.39
C VAL A 390 -48.05 5.41 20.10
N VAL A 391 -49.14 6.18 20.08
CA VAL A 391 -49.37 7.24 19.09
C VAL A 391 -48.97 8.59 19.68
N SER A 392 -47.81 9.11 19.27
CA SER A 392 -47.42 10.48 19.63
C SER A 392 -48.22 11.50 18.82
N PHE A 393 -49.14 12.21 19.48
CA PHE A 393 -49.93 13.26 18.82
C PHE A 393 -49.11 14.52 18.55
N ALA A 394 -48.03 14.76 19.29
CA ALA A 394 -47.15 15.94 19.15
C ALA A 394 -47.92 17.27 18.95
N ILE A 395 -49.07 17.46 19.61
CA ILE A 395 -49.93 18.64 19.46
C ILE A 395 -49.35 19.81 20.27
N ASP A 396 -49.16 20.95 19.63
CA ASP A 396 -48.98 22.23 20.30
C ASP A 396 -50.35 22.85 20.60
N ARG A 397 -50.65 22.99 21.89
CA ARG A 397 -51.91 23.54 22.38
C ARG A 397 -52.08 25.01 22.03
N ASN A 398 -51.00 25.81 22.04
CA ASN A 398 -51.09 27.23 21.73
C ASN A 398 -51.43 27.42 20.25
N ALA A 399 -50.79 26.64 19.38
CA ALA A 399 -51.11 26.65 17.95
C ALA A 399 -52.55 26.19 17.67
N LEU A 400 -53.09 25.27 18.47
CA LEU A 400 -54.49 24.86 18.38
C LEU A 400 -55.44 25.98 18.80
N ASP A 401 -55.12 26.69 19.88
CA ASP A 401 -55.88 27.86 20.36
C ASP A 401 -55.84 29.03 19.34
N ASP A 402 -54.76 29.13 18.56
CA ASP A 402 -54.60 30.05 17.43
C ASP A 402 -55.30 29.59 16.13
N GLY A 403 -56.00 28.45 16.16
CA GLY A 403 -56.81 27.94 15.05
C GLY A 403 -56.09 26.99 14.09
N LYS A 404 -54.82 26.62 14.34
CA LYS A 404 -54.14 25.59 13.54
C LYS A 404 -54.61 24.19 13.96
N THR A 405 -55.15 23.45 13.01
CA THR A 405 -55.52 22.05 13.18
C THR A 405 -54.29 21.17 13.44
N HIS A 406 -54.51 19.99 14.04
CA HIS A 406 -53.44 19.01 14.25
C HIS A 406 -52.75 18.63 12.93
N PHE A 407 -53.51 18.48 11.84
CA PHE A 407 -52.96 18.21 10.51
C PHE A 407 -51.99 19.29 10.05
N GLU A 408 -52.35 20.57 10.15
CA GLU A 408 -51.48 21.68 9.74
C GLU A 408 -50.20 21.73 10.57
N GLN A 409 -50.30 21.48 11.88
CA GLN A 409 -49.12 21.40 12.73
C GLN A 409 -48.20 20.23 12.35
N MET A 410 -48.77 19.08 12.02
CA MET A 410 -48.00 17.91 11.57
C MET A 410 -47.41 18.10 10.18
N GLN A 411 -48.14 18.75 9.28
CA GLN A 411 -47.65 19.12 7.95
C GLN A 411 -46.46 20.08 8.06
N ASP A 412 -46.57 21.14 8.87
CA ASP A 412 -45.47 22.09 9.11
C ASP A 412 -44.23 21.38 9.67
N LYS A 413 -44.41 20.44 10.61
CA LYS A 413 -43.33 19.63 11.17
C LYS A 413 -42.71 18.70 10.13
N ALA A 414 -43.53 18.02 9.32
CA ALA A 414 -43.07 17.12 8.28
C ALA A 414 -42.28 17.88 7.20
N VAL A 415 -42.78 19.04 6.76
CA VAL A 415 -42.07 19.91 5.81
C VAL A 415 -40.74 20.38 6.38
N ARG A 416 -40.70 20.81 7.64
CA ARG A 416 -39.44 21.21 8.30
C ARG A 416 -38.48 20.02 8.46
N ALA A 417 -38.98 18.83 8.79
CA ALA A 417 -38.16 17.62 8.87
C ALA A 417 -37.55 17.25 7.50
N LEU A 418 -38.34 17.33 6.43
CA LEU A 418 -37.86 17.13 5.06
C LEU A 418 -36.83 18.19 4.65
N GLN A 419 -37.06 19.47 4.98
CA GLN A 419 -36.09 20.54 4.73
C GLN A 419 -34.78 20.30 5.48
N ASN A 420 -34.85 19.91 6.76
CA ASN A 420 -33.67 19.56 7.55
C ASN A 420 -32.94 18.35 6.93
N GLY A 421 -33.69 17.31 6.53
CA GLY A 421 -33.13 16.14 5.86
C GLY A 421 -32.43 16.49 4.54
N GLN A 422 -33.03 17.36 3.73
CA GLN A 422 -32.41 17.84 2.49
C GLN A 422 -31.11 18.62 2.75
N VAL A 423 -31.09 19.48 3.77
CA VAL A 423 -29.87 20.22 4.15
C VAL A 423 -28.78 19.27 4.63
N MET A 424 -29.12 18.31 5.49
CA MET A 424 -28.17 17.30 5.99
C MET A 424 -27.65 16.40 4.87
N PHE A 425 -28.53 15.94 3.97
CA PHE A 425 -28.15 15.14 2.81
C PHE A 425 -27.21 15.90 1.89
N ASN A 426 -27.52 17.17 1.57
CA ASN A 426 -26.65 18.01 0.75
C ASN A 426 -25.30 18.26 1.42
N TYR A 427 -25.27 18.40 2.75
CA TYR A 427 -24.03 18.57 3.50
C TYR A 427 -23.17 17.30 3.50
N ALA A 428 -23.76 16.13 3.74
CA ALA A 428 -23.08 14.84 3.67
C ALA A 428 -22.52 14.59 2.26
N ASN A 429 -23.34 14.77 1.23
CA ASN A 429 -22.95 14.56 -0.16
C ASN A 429 -21.82 15.53 -0.60
N GLN A 430 -21.76 16.75 -0.06
CA GLN A 430 -20.62 17.65 -0.32
C GLN A 430 -19.29 17.11 0.21
N ALA A 431 -19.28 16.42 1.35
CA ALA A 431 -18.08 15.80 1.88
C ALA A 431 -17.61 14.67 0.95
N SER A 432 -18.52 13.78 0.55
CA SER A 432 -18.24 12.67 -0.38
C SER A 432 -17.78 13.17 -1.75
N GLN A 433 -18.36 14.26 -2.27
CA GLN A 433 -17.90 14.91 -3.51
C GLN A 433 -16.47 15.46 -3.39
N ARG A 434 -16.10 16.06 -2.25
CA ARG A 434 -14.73 16.55 -2.04
C ARG A 434 -13.72 15.41 -1.94
N LEU A 435 -14.06 14.33 -1.26
CA LEU A 435 -13.22 13.14 -1.16
C LEU A 435 -12.96 12.56 -2.56
N ARG A 436 -14.00 12.45 -3.39
CA ARG A 436 -13.86 12.00 -4.78
C ARG A 436 -12.99 12.92 -5.62
N ASN A 437 -13.18 14.23 -5.55
CA ASN A 437 -12.30 15.17 -6.24
C ASN A 437 -10.83 15.00 -5.82
N HIS A 438 -10.56 14.71 -4.54
CA HIS A 438 -9.21 14.43 -4.08
C HIS A 438 -8.68 13.12 -4.66
N GLN A 439 -9.49 12.04 -4.65
CA GLN A 439 -9.13 10.76 -5.25
C GLN A 439 -8.87 10.87 -6.76
N GLU A 440 -9.66 11.65 -7.50
CA GLU A 440 -9.45 11.90 -8.93
C GLU A 440 -8.14 12.65 -9.18
N VAL A 441 -7.83 13.69 -8.40
CA VAL A 441 -6.55 14.43 -8.49
C VAL A 441 -5.36 13.51 -8.26
N VAL A 442 -5.48 12.61 -7.28
CA VAL A 442 -4.46 11.63 -6.94
C VAL A 442 -4.28 10.60 -8.06
N TYR A 443 -5.37 10.09 -8.63
CA TYR A 443 -5.33 9.18 -9.77
C TYR A 443 -4.71 9.85 -11.02
N ASP A 444 -5.11 11.09 -11.31
CA ASP A 444 -4.51 11.89 -12.39
C ASP A 444 -3.01 12.12 -12.15
N PHE A 445 -2.59 12.33 -10.90
CA PHE A 445 -1.17 12.42 -10.57
C PHE A 445 -0.42 11.13 -10.89
N GLY A 446 -0.94 9.95 -10.48
CA GLY A 446 -0.33 8.66 -10.79
C GLY A 446 -0.18 8.43 -12.30
N ARG A 447 -1.23 8.72 -13.09
CA ARG A 447 -1.16 8.63 -14.55
C ARG A 447 -0.13 9.60 -15.14
N ASN A 448 -0.09 10.83 -14.66
CA ASN A 448 0.89 11.82 -15.13
C ASN A 448 2.33 11.40 -14.81
N VAL A 449 2.57 10.72 -13.68
CA VAL A 449 3.89 10.16 -13.34
C VAL A 449 4.26 9.06 -14.32
N LEU A 450 3.36 8.13 -14.60
CA LEU A 450 3.60 7.05 -15.56
C LEU A 450 3.83 7.57 -16.99
N GLU A 451 3.05 8.56 -17.44
CA GLU A 451 3.26 9.21 -18.73
C GLU A 451 4.62 9.94 -18.81
N GLN A 452 5.05 10.58 -17.72
CA GLN A 452 6.36 11.22 -17.66
C GLN A 452 7.49 10.20 -17.66
N ASP A 453 7.35 9.09 -16.93
CA ASP A 453 8.33 8.02 -16.86
C ASP A 453 8.52 7.34 -18.23
N LEU A 454 7.42 7.05 -18.93
CA LEU A 454 7.47 6.57 -20.32
C LEU A 454 8.14 7.60 -21.24
N ALA A 455 7.81 8.88 -21.11
CA ALA A 455 8.42 9.94 -21.92
C ALA A 455 9.92 10.12 -21.65
N TRP A 456 10.36 9.95 -20.40
CA TRP A 456 11.77 9.97 -20.02
C TRP A 456 12.49 8.73 -20.52
N THR A 457 11.91 7.55 -20.37
CA THR A 457 12.42 6.29 -20.90
C THR A 457 12.61 6.37 -22.42
N ASP A 458 11.61 6.87 -23.15
CA ASP A 458 11.72 7.11 -24.60
C ASP A 458 12.84 8.10 -24.95
N ARG A 459 13.02 9.15 -24.14
CA ARG A 459 14.09 10.12 -24.36
C ARG A 459 15.48 9.53 -24.06
N LEU A 460 15.59 8.70 -23.04
CA LEU A 460 16.81 7.97 -22.73
C LEU A 460 17.13 6.96 -23.83
N ILE A 461 16.12 6.25 -24.36
CA ILE A 461 16.29 5.35 -25.51
C ILE A 461 16.72 6.14 -26.77
N GLN A 462 16.18 7.34 -27.00
CA GLN A 462 16.64 8.20 -28.10
C GLN A 462 18.11 8.63 -27.93
N LEU A 463 18.55 8.88 -26.69
CA LEU A 463 19.91 9.34 -26.41
C LEU A 463 20.93 8.18 -26.44
N PHE A 464 20.63 7.10 -25.74
CA PHE A 464 21.53 5.97 -25.50
C PHE A 464 21.29 4.77 -26.42
N GLY A 465 20.10 4.64 -26.99
CA GLY A 465 19.68 3.45 -27.73
C GLY A 465 19.21 2.34 -26.78
N THR A 466 18.87 1.19 -27.34
CA THR A 466 18.54 -0.03 -26.58
C THR A 466 19.77 -0.94 -26.49
N PRO A 467 19.92 -1.78 -25.45
CA PRO A 467 21.02 -2.74 -25.34
C PRO A 467 21.17 -3.70 -26.53
N TYR A 468 22.33 -4.34 -26.65
CA TYR A 468 22.50 -5.45 -27.58
C TYR A 468 21.70 -6.66 -27.09
N THR A 469 21.10 -7.42 -28.02
CA THR A 469 20.33 -8.63 -27.68
C THR A 469 21.15 -9.70 -26.96
N ASP A 470 22.47 -9.73 -27.17
CA ASP A 470 23.37 -10.70 -26.51
C ASP A 470 23.76 -10.31 -25.08
N ASP A 471 23.35 -9.12 -24.66
CA ASP A 471 23.58 -8.54 -23.33
C ASP A 471 22.32 -8.56 -22.44
N ILE A 472 21.27 -9.26 -22.91
CA ILE A 472 19.98 -9.43 -22.23
C ILE A 472 19.82 -10.92 -21.87
N GLY A 473 19.48 -11.21 -20.61
CA GLY A 473 19.13 -12.55 -20.13
C GLY A 473 20.02 -13.07 -18.99
N THR A 474 19.84 -14.35 -18.66
CA THR A 474 20.52 -14.97 -17.50
C THR A 474 22.04 -14.83 -17.58
N GLY A 475 22.65 -14.21 -16.57
CA GLY A 475 24.09 -14.01 -16.48
C GLY A 475 24.65 -12.89 -17.38
N LYS A 476 23.77 -12.00 -17.87
CA LYS A 476 24.13 -10.82 -18.67
C LYS A 476 23.89 -9.52 -17.90
N THR A 477 24.26 -8.39 -18.51
CA THR A 477 24.14 -7.06 -17.89
C THR A 477 22.69 -6.64 -17.70
N TYR A 478 21.79 -7.04 -18.59
CA TYR A 478 20.36 -6.75 -18.47
C TYR A 478 19.56 -8.03 -18.17
N PRO A 479 18.51 -7.93 -17.32
CA PRO A 479 17.64 -9.06 -17.03
C PRO A 479 16.90 -9.55 -18.29
N GLU A 480 16.32 -10.74 -18.21
CA GLU A 480 15.46 -11.26 -19.27
C GLU A 480 14.28 -10.30 -19.52
N ASP A 481 13.88 -10.14 -20.78
CA ASP A 481 12.82 -9.22 -21.24
C ASP A 481 13.05 -7.70 -21.03
N TYR A 482 14.28 -7.26 -20.72
CA TYR A 482 14.59 -5.83 -20.60
C TYR A 482 14.34 -5.05 -21.90
N ASP A 483 13.53 -3.99 -21.83
CA ASP A 483 13.14 -3.17 -23.00
C ASP A 483 13.58 -1.69 -22.95
N GLY A 484 14.32 -1.32 -21.91
CA GLY A 484 14.74 0.05 -21.60
C GLY A 484 15.96 0.56 -22.37
N PRO A 485 16.49 1.74 -21.99
CA PRO A 485 17.70 2.31 -22.57
C PRO A 485 18.95 1.50 -22.21
N ASP A 486 19.97 1.53 -23.06
CA ASP A 486 21.29 1.05 -22.66
C ASP A 486 21.94 2.06 -21.72
N LEU A 487 22.06 1.76 -20.43
CA LEU A 487 22.70 2.62 -19.45
C LEU A 487 24.20 2.35 -19.28
N TYR A 488 24.64 1.12 -19.57
CA TYR A 488 26.01 0.67 -19.29
C TYR A 488 26.90 0.63 -20.53
N HIS A 489 26.39 0.10 -21.65
CA HIS A 489 27.14 -0.15 -22.88
C HIS A 489 26.74 0.79 -24.00
N TYR A 490 26.11 1.92 -23.67
CA TYR A 490 25.55 2.86 -24.63
C TYR A 490 26.57 3.40 -25.61
N ASP A 491 27.84 3.40 -25.26
CA ASP A 491 28.91 3.97 -26.04
C ASP A 491 29.59 2.93 -26.95
N TYR A 492 29.21 1.65 -26.89
CA TYR A 492 29.77 0.60 -27.74
C TYR A 492 29.46 0.83 -29.21
N VAL A 493 30.53 0.85 -30.02
CA VAL A 493 30.47 0.96 -31.47
C VAL A 493 31.07 -0.27 -32.14
N ASP A 494 30.59 -0.60 -33.34
CA ASP A 494 31.18 -1.64 -34.18
C ASP A 494 32.48 -1.13 -34.82
N VAL A 495 33.59 -1.83 -34.57
CA VAL A 495 34.93 -1.45 -35.04
C VAL A 495 35.15 -1.77 -36.52
N SER A 496 34.45 -2.76 -37.06
CA SER A 496 34.69 -3.29 -38.42
C SER A 496 34.46 -2.29 -39.57
N PRO A 497 33.51 -1.33 -39.49
CA PRO A 497 33.32 -0.33 -40.55
C PRO A 497 34.25 0.89 -40.47
N LEU A 498 35.01 1.06 -39.38
CA LEU A 498 35.75 2.29 -39.09
C LEU A 498 37.16 2.31 -39.69
N TYR A 499 37.77 1.14 -39.86
CA TYR A 499 39.05 0.94 -40.53
C TYR A 499 38.91 -0.24 -41.50
N GLU A 500 39.19 -0.05 -42.79
CA GLU A 500 39.21 -1.14 -43.79
C GLU A 500 40.44 -2.08 -43.61
N GLN A 501 40.82 -2.40 -42.36
CA GLN A 501 41.90 -3.31 -41.98
C GLN A 501 41.48 -4.22 -40.81
N ASP A 502 42.17 -5.36 -40.66
CA ASP A 502 41.84 -6.47 -39.75
C ASP A 502 41.39 -6.03 -38.35
N ALA A 503 40.38 -6.74 -37.82
CA ALA A 503 39.69 -6.45 -36.56
C ALA A 503 40.67 -6.14 -35.42
N ASP A 504 40.41 -5.02 -34.72
CA ASP A 504 41.22 -4.58 -33.59
C ASP A 504 41.27 -5.64 -32.47
N GLU A 505 42.37 -5.72 -31.73
CA GLU A 505 42.47 -6.52 -30.51
C GLU A 505 41.53 -5.93 -29.45
N VAL A 506 40.50 -6.71 -29.06
CA VAL A 506 39.55 -6.34 -27.99
C VAL A 506 40.06 -6.93 -26.68
N LEU A 507 40.12 -6.10 -25.64
CA LEU A 507 40.51 -6.47 -24.28
C LEU A 507 39.29 -6.39 -23.37
N ASP A 508 38.92 -7.52 -22.74
CA ASP A 508 37.76 -7.63 -21.85
C ASP A 508 38.18 -7.50 -20.38
N PHE A 509 37.39 -6.77 -19.59
CA PHE A 509 37.61 -6.52 -18.16
C PHE A 509 36.30 -6.63 -17.38
N THR A 510 36.38 -7.07 -16.13
CA THR A 510 35.24 -7.00 -15.20
C THR A 510 35.42 -5.79 -14.28
N ILE A 511 34.44 -4.90 -14.26
CA ILE A 511 34.37 -3.74 -13.38
C ILE A 511 33.22 -3.94 -12.39
N GLU A 512 33.41 -3.51 -11.16
CA GLU A 512 32.39 -3.56 -10.12
C GLU A 512 31.80 -2.16 -9.94
N ILE A 513 30.49 -2.03 -10.10
CA ILE A 513 29.72 -0.78 -10.01
C ILE A 513 28.96 -0.78 -8.68
N LEU A 514 28.95 0.35 -7.97
CA LEU A 514 28.14 0.57 -6.78
C LEU A 514 26.77 1.17 -7.20
N ASP A 515 25.71 0.85 -6.46
CA ASP A 515 24.32 1.24 -6.78
C ASP A 515 24.07 2.77 -6.87
N ASP A 516 25.03 3.61 -6.48
CA ASP A 516 24.99 5.07 -6.68
C ASP A 516 25.31 5.52 -8.11
N GLY A 517 25.43 4.58 -9.06
CA GLY A 517 25.56 4.86 -10.49
C GLY A 517 26.90 5.47 -10.89
N LEU A 518 27.90 5.45 -10.00
CA LEU A 518 29.22 6.02 -10.26
C LEU A 518 30.22 4.89 -10.59
N MET A 519 30.38 4.62 -11.90
CA MET A 519 31.50 3.86 -12.48
C MET A 519 32.90 4.32 -12.01
N LEU A 520 33.00 5.47 -11.34
CA LEU A 520 34.25 6.17 -11.02
C LEU A 520 35.12 5.48 -9.96
N GLN A 521 34.56 4.72 -9.02
CA GLN A 521 35.31 4.40 -7.80
C GLN A 521 36.34 3.26 -7.96
N ARG A 522 36.17 2.30 -8.88
CA ARG A 522 36.92 1.02 -8.83
C ARG A 522 37.95 0.78 -9.93
N ILE A 523 37.99 1.62 -10.97
CA ILE A 523 39.13 1.64 -11.91
C ILE A 523 40.42 2.07 -11.17
N ALA A 524 40.30 2.91 -10.14
CA ALA A 524 41.41 3.31 -9.27
C ALA A 524 41.90 2.16 -8.35
N ASP A 525 41.02 1.26 -7.91
CA ASP A 525 41.37 0.14 -7.03
C ASP A 525 42.01 -1.04 -7.77
N ALA A 526 41.67 -1.24 -9.05
CA ALA A 526 42.40 -2.17 -9.94
C ALA A 526 43.90 -1.82 -10.03
N ARG A 527 44.26 -0.54 -9.82
CA ARG A 527 45.64 -0.03 -9.72
C ARG A 527 46.37 -0.53 -8.46
N GLN A 528 45.66 -0.75 -7.34
CA GLN A 528 46.25 -1.24 -6.08
C GLN A 528 46.42 -2.77 -6.05
N ALA A 529 45.64 -3.52 -6.83
CA ALA A 529 45.66 -4.99 -6.83
C ALA A 529 46.83 -5.61 -7.64
N GLY A 530 47.64 -4.81 -8.35
CA GLY A 530 48.87 -5.29 -8.99
C GLY A 530 48.66 -6.19 -10.22
N ASN A 531 47.53 -6.03 -10.92
CA ASN A 531 47.29 -6.73 -12.18
C ASN A 531 48.13 -6.09 -13.31
N THR A 532 49.28 -6.68 -13.59
CA THR A 532 50.40 -6.04 -14.30
C THR A 532 50.35 -6.13 -15.82
N ASP A 533 49.27 -6.66 -16.40
CA ASP A 533 49.09 -6.67 -17.87
C ASP A 533 48.48 -5.37 -18.42
N ILE A 534 47.89 -4.53 -17.56
CA ILE A 534 47.26 -3.24 -17.94
C ILE A 534 48.31 -2.19 -18.37
N LEU A 535 49.58 -2.37 -17.98
CA LEU A 535 50.61 -1.32 -18.03
C LEU A 535 51.64 -1.47 -19.17
N SER A 536 51.35 -2.25 -20.22
CA SER A 536 52.27 -2.31 -21.37
C SER A 536 52.00 -1.24 -22.44
N ASN A 537 50.90 -0.49 -22.32
CA ASN A 537 50.50 0.54 -23.28
C ASN A 537 50.14 1.86 -22.56
N ASP A 538 51.15 2.72 -22.35
CA ASP A 538 51.06 4.00 -21.62
C ASP A 538 49.96 4.94 -22.14
N ALA A 539 49.51 4.78 -23.39
CA ALA A 539 48.44 5.59 -23.98
C ALA A 539 47.04 5.27 -23.41
N LEU A 540 46.76 4.02 -23.04
CA LEU A 540 45.47 3.59 -22.49
C LEU A 540 45.27 4.08 -21.04
N GLY A 541 46.36 4.19 -20.27
CA GLY A 541 46.31 4.66 -18.89
C GLY A 541 45.96 6.15 -18.76
N GLU A 542 46.48 7.00 -19.64
CA GLU A 542 46.17 8.44 -19.63
C GLU A 542 44.77 8.76 -20.19
N GLU A 543 44.29 7.99 -21.17
CA GLU A 543 42.94 8.18 -21.76
C GLU A 543 41.84 7.86 -20.73
N LEU A 544 42.03 6.80 -19.93
CA LEU A 544 41.18 6.42 -18.80
C LEU A 544 41.20 7.46 -17.67
N GLU A 545 42.34 8.07 -17.35
CA GLU A 545 42.40 9.15 -16.34
C GLU A 545 41.63 10.40 -16.79
N SER A 546 41.66 10.74 -18.09
CA SER A 546 41.00 11.95 -18.60
C SER A 546 39.48 11.84 -18.82
N LEU A 547 38.96 10.63 -19.06
CA LEU A 547 37.53 10.40 -19.30
C LEU A 547 36.68 10.50 -18.03
N PHE A 548 37.30 10.40 -16.84
CA PHE A 548 36.59 10.17 -15.58
C PHE A 548 37.06 11.09 -14.43
N GLU A 549 37.67 12.24 -14.72
CA GLU A 549 38.21 13.19 -13.73
C GLU A 549 37.17 14.22 -13.22
N TYR A 550 35.93 13.81 -12.90
CA TYR A 550 34.94 14.72 -12.31
C TYR A 550 34.76 14.45 -10.79
N GLU A 551 35.27 15.42 -10.00
CA GLU A 551 35.02 15.74 -8.57
C GLU A 551 34.51 14.61 -7.65
N LEU A 552 35.45 13.92 -6.99
CA LEU A 552 35.26 12.80 -6.04
C LEU A 552 35.34 13.19 -4.55
N ASP A 553 35.31 14.48 -4.19
CA ASP A 553 35.65 14.91 -2.83
C ASP A 553 34.53 14.76 -1.77
N ASP A 554 33.29 14.40 -2.14
CA ASP A 554 32.13 14.43 -1.22
C ASP A 554 31.39 13.07 -1.00
N LEU A 555 31.90 11.94 -1.52
CA LEU A 555 31.22 10.63 -1.37
C LEU A 555 31.94 9.73 -0.37
N ASN A 556 31.24 9.39 0.71
CA ASN A 556 31.70 8.50 1.78
C ASN A 556 30.83 7.22 1.72
N PRO A 557 31.25 6.16 1.02
CA PRO A 557 30.44 4.95 0.86
C PRO A 557 30.21 4.28 2.22
N GLU A 558 28.97 3.90 2.51
CA GLU A 558 28.62 3.15 3.72
C GLU A 558 28.97 1.66 3.52
N GLU A 559 29.17 0.93 4.64
CA GLU A 559 29.69 -0.46 4.67
C GLU A 559 28.78 -1.52 4.01
N ASP A 560 27.60 -1.15 3.50
CA ASP A 560 26.55 -2.03 3.00
C ASP A 560 26.16 -1.77 1.51
N ASP A 561 26.98 -1.04 0.73
CA ASP A 561 26.69 -0.82 -0.70
C ASP A 561 26.66 -2.14 -1.48
N VAL A 562 25.53 -2.40 -2.14
CA VAL A 562 25.38 -3.50 -3.07
C VAL A 562 26.19 -3.17 -4.32
N SER A 563 27.05 -4.10 -4.72
CA SER A 563 27.90 -3.95 -5.88
C SER A 563 27.53 -4.94 -6.98
N ARG A 564 27.59 -4.48 -8.22
CA ARG A 564 27.31 -5.29 -9.41
C ARG A 564 28.53 -5.38 -10.30
N GLU A 565 28.92 -6.60 -10.65
CA GLU A 565 29.97 -6.84 -11.63
C GLU A 565 29.41 -6.70 -13.06
N ILE A 566 30.07 -5.88 -13.89
CA ILE A 566 29.76 -5.67 -15.31
C ILE A 566 31.03 -5.94 -16.14
N GLU A 567 30.86 -6.62 -17.27
CA GLU A 567 31.93 -6.90 -18.21
C GLU A 567 32.03 -5.79 -19.26
N VAL A 568 33.20 -5.14 -19.37
CA VAL A 568 33.46 -4.09 -20.34
C VAL A 568 34.60 -4.43 -21.29
N SER A 569 34.50 -3.97 -22.53
CA SER A 569 35.46 -4.28 -23.60
C SER A 569 36.11 -3.02 -24.15
N PHE A 570 37.44 -3.01 -24.25
CA PHE A 570 38.25 -1.89 -24.73
C PHE A 570 39.02 -2.22 -26.00
N SER A 571 39.27 -1.20 -26.81
CA SER A 571 40.18 -1.31 -27.96
C SER A 571 41.64 -1.29 -27.49
N GLY A 572 42.42 -2.29 -27.91
CA GLY A 572 43.88 -2.34 -27.68
C GLY A 572 44.68 -1.21 -28.36
N ARG A 573 44.02 -0.34 -29.15
CA ARG A 573 44.62 0.81 -29.86
C ARG A 573 44.23 2.19 -29.29
N GLY A 574 43.56 2.25 -28.13
CA GLY A 574 43.19 3.53 -27.50
C GLY A 574 42.02 4.21 -28.22
N LEU A 575 40.94 3.46 -28.46
CA LEU A 575 39.65 3.99 -28.97
C LEU A 575 38.56 3.98 -27.87
N GLY A 576 38.98 3.75 -26.62
CA GLY A 576 38.10 3.52 -25.48
C GLY A 576 37.28 2.24 -25.60
N LEU A 577 36.06 2.29 -25.06
CA LEU A 577 35.10 1.17 -25.06
C LEU A 577 34.66 0.78 -26.48
N VAL A 578 34.63 -0.52 -26.76
CA VAL A 578 34.24 -1.09 -28.05
C VAL A 578 33.37 -2.32 -27.86
N LYS A 579 32.59 -2.65 -28.89
CA LYS A 579 31.72 -3.82 -28.86
C LYS A 579 32.56 -5.12 -28.81
N PRO A 580 32.29 -6.05 -27.87
CA PRO A 580 32.98 -7.35 -27.84
C PRO A 580 32.62 -8.24 -29.04
N GLU A 581 33.53 -9.16 -29.40
CA GLU A 581 33.30 -10.12 -30.47
C GLU A 581 32.13 -11.08 -30.18
N THR A 582 31.83 -11.31 -28.91
CA THR A 582 30.74 -12.18 -28.47
C THR A 582 29.35 -11.60 -28.76
N PHE A 583 29.24 -10.28 -28.94
CA PHE A 583 27.98 -9.62 -29.27
C PHE A 583 27.79 -9.68 -30.79
N VAL A 584 27.07 -10.68 -31.29
CA VAL A 584 26.81 -10.87 -32.74
C VAL A 584 25.48 -10.28 -33.19
N GLY A 585 24.58 -10.04 -32.23
CA GLY A 585 23.27 -9.43 -32.38
C GLY A 585 23.33 -7.93 -32.67
N ARG A 586 22.14 -7.36 -32.84
CA ARG A 586 21.95 -5.94 -33.14
C ARG A 586 21.07 -5.30 -32.09
N ARG A 587 21.32 -4.02 -31.84
CA ARG A 587 20.41 -3.17 -31.08
C ARG A 587 19.10 -3.02 -31.84
N ARG A 588 18.00 -2.91 -31.09
CA ARG A 588 16.68 -2.61 -31.65
C ARG A 588 16.59 -1.15 -32.09
N SER A 589 17.15 -0.24 -31.29
CA SER A 589 17.27 1.19 -31.60
C SER A 589 18.68 1.70 -31.28
N PHE A 590 19.23 2.54 -32.15
CA PHE A 590 20.52 3.21 -31.93
C PHE A 590 20.30 4.58 -31.30
N GLY A 591 21.13 4.91 -30.30
CA GLY A 591 21.10 6.20 -29.61
C GLY A 591 21.84 7.30 -30.36
N GLN A 592 21.49 8.56 -30.10
CA GLN A 592 22.21 9.72 -30.62
C GLN A 592 23.69 9.72 -30.23
N LEU A 593 24.03 9.35 -28.98
CA LEU A 593 25.42 9.30 -28.52
C LEU A 593 26.25 8.27 -29.30
N GLN A 594 25.63 7.16 -29.70
CA GLN A 594 26.28 6.14 -30.52
C GLN A 594 26.60 6.66 -31.92
N PHE A 595 25.66 7.38 -32.53
CA PHE A 595 25.88 7.99 -33.83
C PHE A 595 27.00 9.03 -33.76
N ASP A 596 27.00 9.88 -32.73
CA ASP A 596 28.00 10.93 -32.54
C ASP A 596 29.38 10.33 -32.26
N ARG A 597 29.47 9.28 -31.43
CA ARG A 597 30.72 8.56 -31.18
C ARG A 597 31.23 7.84 -32.42
N ALA A 598 30.36 7.17 -33.16
CA ALA A 598 30.75 6.52 -34.41
C ALA A 598 31.30 7.54 -35.41
N ASP A 599 30.65 8.70 -35.59
CA ASP A 599 31.14 9.77 -36.47
C ASP A 599 32.48 10.36 -35.98
N LEU A 600 32.63 10.55 -34.67
CA LEU A 600 33.90 10.97 -34.06
C LEU A 600 35.02 9.98 -34.38
N LEU A 601 34.78 8.69 -34.20
CA LEU A 601 35.78 7.65 -34.46
C LEU A 601 36.10 7.52 -35.96
N VAL A 602 35.12 7.66 -36.86
CA VAL A 602 35.38 7.77 -38.31
C VAL A 602 36.31 8.95 -38.62
N LYS A 603 36.04 10.11 -38.02
CA LYS A 603 36.87 11.31 -38.23
C LYS A 603 38.27 11.14 -37.65
N TYR A 604 38.37 10.53 -36.47
CA TYR A 604 39.64 10.22 -35.82
C TYR A 604 40.48 9.24 -36.66
N GLY A 605 39.88 8.17 -37.18
CA GLY A 605 40.57 7.25 -38.07
C GLY A 605 41.03 7.88 -39.38
N LYS A 606 40.25 8.78 -39.97
CA LYS A 606 40.69 9.58 -41.13
C LYS A 606 41.87 10.49 -40.81
N MET A 607 41.90 11.07 -39.60
CA MET A 607 43.02 11.89 -39.13
C MET A 607 44.29 11.05 -38.99
N LEU A 608 44.22 9.89 -38.34
CA LEU A 608 45.36 8.99 -38.18
C LEU A 608 45.90 8.51 -39.53
N LYS A 609 45.03 8.12 -40.46
CA LYS A 609 45.46 7.77 -41.83
C LYS A 609 46.17 8.94 -42.53
N SER A 610 45.65 10.15 -42.39
CA SER A 610 46.29 11.35 -42.97
C SER A 610 47.65 11.64 -42.34
N LEU A 611 47.84 11.31 -41.06
CA LEU A 611 49.12 11.44 -40.35
C LEU A 611 50.13 10.40 -40.83
N ASP A 612 49.71 9.16 -41.04
CA ASP A 612 50.57 8.11 -41.61
C ASP A 612 51.01 8.47 -43.04
N GLU A 613 50.07 8.90 -43.89
CA GLU A 613 50.40 9.40 -45.23
C GLU A 613 51.40 10.56 -45.17
N TYR A 614 51.22 11.51 -44.24
CA TYR A 614 52.17 12.60 -44.03
C TYR A 614 53.55 12.11 -43.60
N ASN A 615 53.62 11.13 -42.69
CA ASN A 615 54.88 10.54 -42.22
C ASN A 615 55.61 9.78 -43.35
N GLU A 616 54.88 9.06 -44.20
CA GLU A 616 55.44 8.42 -45.39
C GLU A 616 56.00 9.46 -46.38
N TYR A 617 55.27 10.56 -46.61
CA TYR A 617 55.78 11.68 -47.41
C TYR A 617 57.03 12.32 -46.79
N LEU A 618 57.05 12.54 -45.47
CA LEU A 618 58.20 13.09 -44.76
C LEU A 618 59.42 12.17 -44.88
N TYR A 619 59.21 10.86 -44.76
CA TYR A 619 60.25 9.85 -44.94
C TYR A 619 60.79 9.85 -46.37
N ALA A 620 59.91 9.91 -47.38
CA ALA A 620 60.30 10.00 -48.79
C ALA A 620 61.11 11.28 -49.09
N VAL A 621 60.69 12.43 -48.55
CA VAL A 621 61.41 13.71 -48.69
C VAL A 621 62.78 13.64 -48.01
N ASN A 622 62.87 13.04 -46.82
CA ASN A 622 64.14 12.85 -46.12
C ASN A 622 65.09 11.92 -46.89
N GLN A 623 64.58 10.85 -47.51
CA GLN A 623 65.40 9.98 -48.38
C GLN A 623 65.89 10.72 -49.64
N GLU A 624 65.05 11.53 -50.28
CA GLU A 624 65.48 12.35 -51.42
C GLU A 624 66.54 13.39 -51.02
N TYR A 625 66.41 13.98 -49.83
CA TYR A 625 67.40 14.91 -49.28
C TYR A 625 68.74 14.23 -49.00
N GLU A 626 68.74 13.03 -48.42
CA GLU A 626 69.95 12.22 -48.20
C GLU A 626 70.62 11.77 -49.51
N HIS A 627 69.87 11.68 -50.62
CA HIS A 627 70.42 11.40 -51.95
C HIS A 627 71.01 12.63 -52.66
N LEU A 628 70.67 13.85 -52.22
CA LEU A 628 71.10 15.12 -52.82
C LEU A 628 72.31 15.77 -52.11
N VAL A 629 72.64 15.30 -50.90
CA VAL A 629 73.85 15.68 -50.12
C VAL A 629 74.93 14.62 -50.30
#